data_AF-A0A382X8E5-F1
#
_entry.id   AF-A0A382X8E5-F1
#
_cell.length_a   1.000
_cell.length_b   1.000
_cell.length_c   1.000
_cell.angle_alpha   90.00
_cell.angle_beta   90.00
_cell.angle_gamma   90.00
#
_symmetry.space_group_name_H-M   'P 1'
#
loop_
_entity.id
_entity.type
_entity.pdbx_description
1 polymer ?
#
loop_
_entity_poly.entity_id
_entity_poly.type
_entity_poly.pdbx_seq_one_letter_code
_entity_poly.pdbx_strand_id
1 'polypeptide(L)'
;MRRFHVRLFLGLALCWLGGPVVFAAKRPAPALDKKFTPAQVREDFRVLRSALEKLHPGLHLHTPKAELKQLFDDTAASFKQPATRLEFYLRVAPVVEEVKCGHTYFDLPRRTLKKLSTDAQSFPLPLIFLDRKALVDLPGGAVPLGAEITAIDGHLMPKIIKEMLPYIRSDGLNETMKYRMLGDEFELHHRLVFGEKKEFSVEYIVHGAREKKTIKLSSVDGRELGKIMARCHSIKGKMKNFAFRKINDTTA
;
A
#
# COMPACT_ATOMS: atom_id res chain seq x y z
N MET A 1 47.60 56.84 -19.73
CA MET A 1 48.25 55.88 -18.82
C MET A 1 47.22 54.91 -18.27
N ARG A 2 47.17 53.67 -18.77
CA ARG A 2 46.43 52.55 -18.15
C ARG A 2 47.36 51.33 -18.17
N ARG A 3 47.64 50.83 -16.97
CA ARG A 3 48.65 49.82 -16.65
C ARG A 3 48.16 48.44 -17.09
N PHE A 4 48.98 47.71 -17.85
CA PHE A 4 48.86 46.27 -18.00
C PHE A 4 49.23 45.61 -16.65
N HIS A 5 48.36 44.75 -16.13
CA HIS A 5 48.68 43.89 -14.99
C HIS A 5 48.60 42.44 -15.46
N VAL A 6 49.77 41.85 -15.70
CA VAL A 6 49.95 40.41 -15.84
C VAL A 6 49.81 39.83 -14.44
N ARG A 7 48.79 39.00 -14.20
CA ARG A 7 48.69 38.18 -12.99
C ARG A 7 49.31 36.82 -13.26
N LEU A 8 50.49 36.62 -12.71
CA LEU A 8 51.17 35.34 -12.55
C LEU A 8 50.33 34.44 -11.64
N PHE A 9 49.75 33.36 -12.16
CA PHE A 9 49.13 32.32 -11.34
C PHE A 9 50.22 31.33 -10.92
N LEU A 10 50.68 31.46 -9.67
CA LEU A 10 51.50 30.46 -9.00
C LEU A 10 50.55 29.40 -8.41
N GLY A 11 50.79 28.13 -8.74
CA GLY A 11 49.89 27.02 -8.43
C GLY A 11 49.88 26.61 -6.97
N LEU A 12 48.77 25.96 -6.58
CA LEU A 12 48.74 25.01 -5.48
C LEU A 12 48.01 23.76 -5.97
N ALA A 13 48.76 22.75 -6.40
CA ALA A 13 48.24 21.43 -6.70
C ALA A 13 47.91 20.76 -5.37
N LEU A 14 46.64 20.82 -4.97
CA LEU A 14 46.14 20.09 -3.81
C LEU A 14 46.03 18.60 -4.21
N CYS A 15 47.03 17.81 -3.83
CA CYS A 15 46.96 16.35 -3.90
C CYS A 15 45.74 15.87 -3.11
N TRP A 16 44.66 15.53 -3.82
CA TRP A 16 43.56 14.76 -3.28
C TRP A 16 44.09 13.35 -2.98
N LEU A 17 44.48 13.12 -1.73
CA LEU A 17 44.63 11.78 -1.18
C LEU A 17 43.25 11.11 -1.25
N GLY A 18 43.06 10.26 -2.25
CA GLY A 18 41.88 9.44 -2.43
C GLY A 18 41.70 8.49 -1.24
N GLY A 19 40.98 8.95 -0.23
CA GLY A 19 40.38 8.05 0.75
C GLY A 19 39.40 7.11 0.04
N PRO A 20 39.32 5.83 0.42
CA PRO A 20 38.40 4.90 -0.20
C PRO A 20 36.98 5.46 -0.09
N VAL A 21 36.33 5.64 -1.23
CA VAL A 21 34.89 5.93 -1.29
C VAL A 21 34.20 4.72 -0.70
N VAL A 22 33.89 4.78 0.60
CA VAL A 22 33.06 3.78 1.26
C VAL A 22 31.66 3.96 0.68
N PHE A 23 31.33 3.18 -0.35
CA PHE A 23 29.96 3.05 -0.81
C PHE A 23 29.13 2.53 0.36
N ALA A 24 28.36 3.41 0.98
CA ALA A 24 27.43 3.03 2.05
C ALA A 24 26.54 1.90 1.51
N ALA A 25 26.69 0.70 2.07
CA ALA A 25 25.87 -0.44 1.69
C ALA A 25 24.38 -0.05 1.80
N LYS A 26 23.61 -0.34 0.74
CA LYS A 26 22.17 -0.04 0.73
C LYS A 26 21.53 -0.72 1.93
N ARG A 27 21.02 0.09 2.87
CA ARG A 27 20.35 -0.42 4.08
C ARG A 27 19.24 -1.41 3.68
N PRO A 28 19.13 -2.58 4.34
CA PRO A 28 18.11 -3.56 4.00
C PRO A 28 16.70 -3.04 4.32
N ALA A 29 15.70 -3.61 3.64
CA ALA A 29 14.30 -3.34 3.92
C ALA A 29 13.95 -3.77 5.36
N PRO A 30 13.24 -2.94 6.14
CA PRO A 30 12.80 -3.32 7.47
C PRO A 30 11.89 -4.57 7.44
N ALA A 31 12.22 -5.60 8.23
CA ALA A 31 11.53 -6.91 8.25
C ALA A 31 10.20 -6.91 9.04
N LEU A 32 9.14 -7.49 8.49
CA LEU A 32 7.77 -7.47 9.07
C LEU A 32 7.67 -8.14 10.45
N ASP A 33 8.45 -9.19 10.65
CA ASP A 33 8.53 -10.02 11.86
C ASP A 33 9.43 -9.43 12.96
N LYS A 34 10.10 -8.30 12.69
CA LYS A 34 10.88 -7.60 13.73
C LYS A 34 9.96 -7.23 14.90
N LYS A 35 10.26 -7.77 16.08
CA LYS A 35 9.54 -7.50 17.32
C LYS A 35 10.02 -6.23 18.01
N PHE A 36 9.08 -5.56 18.67
CA PHE A 36 9.25 -4.37 19.49
C PHE A 36 8.59 -4.58 20.84
N THR A 37 9.12 -3.96 21.89
CA THR A 37 8.54 -4.05 23.23
C THR A 37 7.23 -3.26 23.30
N PRO A 38 6.32 -3.57 24.24
CA PRO A 38 5.10 -2.80 24.46
C PRO A 38 5.37 -1.30 24.64
N ALA A 39 6.45 -0.93 25.33
CA ALA A 39 6.83 0.47 25.54
C ALA A 39 7.18 1.17 24.23
N GLN A 40 7.91 0.51 23.33
CA GLN A 40 8.29 1.07 22.03
C GLN A 40 7.07 1.32 21.14
N VAL A 41 6.19 0.34 20.99
CA VAL A 41 5.00 0.50 20.12
C VAL A 41 3.99 1.49 20.69
N ARG A 42 3.86 1.57 22.01
CA ARG A 42 3.01 2.61 22.65
C ARG A 42 3.59 4.01 22.44
N GLU A 43 4.91 4.16 22.48
CA GLU A 43 5.54 5.45 22.21
C GLU A 43 5.36 5.88 20.74
N ASP A 44 5.61 4.97 19.79
CA ASP A 44 5.36 5.24 18.36
C ASP A 44 3.90 5.61 18.12
N PHE A 45 2.95 4.90 18.74
CA PHE A 45 1.53 5.19 18.63
C PHE A 45 1.14 6.54 19.29
N ARG A 46 1.76 6.89 20.42
CA ARG A 46 1.57 8.19 21.09
C ARG A 46 2.03 9.34 20.19
N VAL A 47 3.17 9.18 19.51
CA VAL A 47 3.68 10.17 18.54
C VAL A 47 2.72 10.31 17.37
N LEU A 48 2.25 9.21 16.79
CA LEU A 48 1.25 9.21 15.71
C LEU A 48 -0.02 9.97 16.13
N ARG A 49 -0.61 9.60 17.26
CA ARG A 49 -1.81 10.27 17.79
C ARG A 49 -1.57 11.76 17.98
N SER A 50 -0.46 12.15 18.59
CA SER A 50 -0.13 13.57 18.80
C SER A 50 0.06 14.32 17.47
N ALA A 51 0.57 13.66 16.43
CA ALA A 51 0.71 14.28 15.12
C ALA A 51 -0.66 14.50 14.47
N LEU A 52 -1.55 13.51 14.51
CA LEU A 52 -2.92 13.63 14.01
C LEU A 52 -3.70 14.73 14.73
N GLU A 53 -3.70 14.72 16.06
CA GLU A 53 -4.42 15.70 16.89
C GLU A 53 -3.94 17.15 16.71
N LYS A 54 -2.66 17.36 16.40
CA LYS A 54 -2.08 18.71 16.25
C LYS A 54 -2.05 19.23 14.82
N LEU A 55 -1.95 18.34 13.83
CA LEU A 55 -1.61 18.72 12.45
C LEU A 55 -2.71 18.42 11.45
N HIS A 56 -3.64 17.50 11.74
CA HIS A 56 -4.64 17.11 10.76
C HIS A 56 -5.81 18.11 10.71
N PRO A 57 -6.07 18.78 9.56
CA PRO A 57 -7.01 19.90 9.49
C PRO A 57 -8.48 19.51 9.65
N GLY A 58 -8.81 18.24 9.40
CA GLY A 58 -10.19 17.73 9.44
C GLY A 58 -10.35 16.48 10.30
N LEU A 59 -9.60 16.36 11.40
CA LEU A 59 -9.52 15.09 12.17
C LEU A 59 -10.89 14.55 12.62
N HIS A 60 -11.83 15.44 12.89
CA HIS A 60 -13.17 15.12 13.37
C HIS A 60 -14.27 15.44 12.35
N LEU A 61 -13.92 15.57 11.07
CA LEU A 61 -14.89 15.92 10.02
C LEU A 61 -15.92 14.80 9.80
N HIS A 62 -15.49 13.55 9.90
CA HIS A 62 -16.32 12.38 9.60
C HIS A 62 -16.50 11.42 10.79
N THR A 63 -15.67 11.55 11.82
CA THR A 63 -15.72 10.70 13.01
C THR A 63 -15.78 11.57 14.26
N PRO A 64 -16.81 11.40 15.12
CA PRO A 64 -16.96 12.15 16.35
C PRO A 64 -15.71 12.09 17.22
N LYS A 65 -15.37 13.22 17.85
CA LYS A 65 -14.20 13.32 18.74
C LYS A 65 -14.18 12.27 19.85
N ALA A 66 -15.33 11.98 20.45
CA ALA A 66 -15.44 10.98 21.51
C ALA A 66 -15.16 9.56 20.99
N GLU A 67 -15.69 9.21 19.82
CA GLU A 67 -15.47 7.91 19.18
C GLU A 67 -14.01 7.72 18.78
N LEU A 68 -13.42 8.70 18.08
CA LEU A 68 -12.01 8.63 17.68
C LEU A 68 -11.07 8.58 18.89
N LYS A 69 -11.38 9.34 19.95
CA LYS A 69 -10.63 9.28 21.22
C LYS A 69 -10.68 7.88 21.82
N GLN A 70 -11.87 7.26 21.86
CA GLN A 70 -12.05 5.92 22.40
C GLN A 70 -11.23 4.89 21.60
N LEU A 71 -11.27 4.95 20.27
CA LEU A 71 -10.46 4.08 19.41
C LEU A 71 -8.95 4.22 19.67
N PHE A 72 -8.46 5.45 19.84
CA PHE A 72 -7.07 5.68 20.22
C PHE A 72 -6.74 5.11 21.60
N ASP A 73 -7.59 5.35 22.60
CA ASP A 73 -7.35 4.87 23.97
C ASP A 73 -7.34 3.33 24.02
N ASP A 74 -8.29 2.68 23.37
CA ASP A 74 -8.40 1.21 23.31
C ASP A 74 -7.21 0.58 22.58
N THR A 75 -6.79 1.18 21.47
CA THR A 75 -5.64 0.70 20.70
C THR A 75 -4.34 0.83 21.50
N ALA A 76 -4.15 1.95 22.20
CA ALA A 76 -3.00 2.13 23.09
C ALA A 76 -2.98 1.09 24.22
N ALA A 77 -4.14 0.81 24.82
CA ALA A 77 -4.31 -0.17 25.88
C ALA A 77 -4.14 -1.63 25.40
N SER A 78 -4.34 -1.89 24.10
CA SER A 78 -4.18 -3.22 23.50
C SER A 78 -2.74 -3.71 23.45
N PHE A 79 -1.75 -2.81 23.45
CA PHE A 79 -0.33 -3.14 23.38
C PHE A 79 0.20 -3.61 24.73
N LYS A 80 -0.19 -4.81 25.15
CA LYS A 80 0.22 -5.45 26.42
C LYS A 80 1.44 -6.36 26.27
N GLN A 81 1.65 -6.89 25.07
CA GLN A 81 2.72 -7.83 24.75
C GLN A 81 3.60 -7.30 23.60
N PRO A 82 4.86 -7.77 23.48
CA PRO A 82 5.69 -7.44 22.33
C PRO A 82 4.95 -7.69 21.02
N ALA A 83 5.09 -6.77 20.07
CA ALA A 83 4.44 -6.84 18.78
C ALA A 83 5.48 -6.76 17.66
N THR A 84 5.28 -7.55 16.62
CA THR A 84 5.98 -7.42 15.34
C THR A 84 5.58 -6.13 14.63
N ARG A 85 6.37 -5.70 13.63
CA ARG A 85 5.97 -4.56 12.79
C ARG A 85 4.63 -4.81 12.09
N LEU A 86 4.39 -6.05 11.63
CA LEU A 86 3.14 -6.41 10.99
C LEU A 86 1.96 -6.28 11.98
N GLU A 87 2.07 -6.83 13.18
CA GLU A 87 1.02 -6.72 14.19
C GLU A 87 0.78 -5.27 14.61
N PHE A 88 1.82 -4.44 14.66
CA PHE A 88 1.66 -3.00 14.90
C PHE A 88 0.87 -2.34 13.77
N TYR A 89 1.25 -2.59 12.51
CA TYR A 89 0.52 -2.09 11.34
C TYR A 89 -0.96 -2.53 11.35
N LEU A 90 -1.22 -3.83 11.54
CA LEU A 90 -2.57 -4.39 11.50
C LEU A 90 -3.50 -3.82 12.58
N ARG A 91 -2.94 -3.36 13.72
CA ARG A 91 -3.70 -2.71 14.80
C ARG A 91 -3.87 -1.20 14.61
N VAL A 92 -2.89 -0.54 14.02
CA VAL A 92 -2.86 0.93 13.94
C VAL A 92 -3.53 1.47 12.68
N ALA A 93 -3.31 0.83 11.53
CA ALA A 93 -3.88 1.30 10.25
C ALA A 93 -5.42 1.47 10.30
N PRO A 94 -6.20 0.53 10.87
CA PRO A 94 -7.66 0.69 10.95
C PRO A 94 -8.10 1.92 11.77
N VAL A 95 -7.34 2.29 12.80
CA VAL A 95 -7.65 3.46 13.64
C VAL A 95 -7.41 4.76 12.87
N VAL A 96 -6.36 4.79 12.04
CA VAL A 96 -6.07 5.93 11.17
C VAL A 96 -7.12 6.05 10.07
N GLU A 97 -7.61 4.93 9.54
CA GLU A 97 -8.69 4.91 8.55
C GLU A 97 -10.03 5.43 9.09
N GLU A 98 -10.25 5.38 10.41
CA GLU A 98 -11.40 6.05 11.04
C GLU A 98 -11.30 7.58 11.03
N VAL A 99 -10.20 8.18 10.55
CA VAL A 99 -10.19 9.62 10.20
C VAL A 99 -10.98 9.88 8.91
N LYS A 100 -11.14 8.86 8.06
CA LYS A 100 -11.94 8.89 6.81
C LYS A 100 -11.48 10.00 5.84
N CYS A 101 -10.17 10.08 5.64
CA CYS A 101 -9.53 11.03 4.74
C CYS A 101 -8.60 10.27 3.79
N GLY A 102 -8.83 10.39 2.47
CA GLY A 102 -8.09 9.65 1.44
C GLY A 102 -6.60 10.04 1.34
N HIS A 103 -6.20 11.10 2.03
CA HIS A 103 -4.83 11.62 2.12
C HIS A 103 -4.15 11.30 3.46
N THR A 104 -4.86 10.65 4.38
CA THR A 104 -4.35 10.30 5.72
C THR A 104 -4.38 8.79 5.87
N TYR A 105 -3.23 8.16 5.68
CA TYR A 105 -3.08 6.71 5.73
C TYR A 105 -1.82 6.34 6.53
N PHE A 106 -1.85 5.16 7.15
CA PHE A 106 -0.72 4.62 7.91
C PHE A 106 -0.16 3.40 7.19
N ASP A 107 1.13 3.46 6.85
CA ASP A 107 1.70 2.54 5.88
C ASP A 107 3.02 1.91 6.34
N LEU A 108 3.38 0.79 5.73
CA LEU A 108 4.66 0.15 5.98
C LEU A 108 5.82 0.99 5.42
N PRO A 109 7.06 0.84 5.94
CA PRO A 109 8.20 1.56 5.41
C PRO A 109 8.34 1.35 3.90
N ARG A 110 8.61 2.41 3.12
CA ARG A 110 8.69 2.34 1.64
C ARG A 110 9.58 1.22 1.10
N ARG A 111 10.69 0.90 1.79
CA ARG A 111 11.59 -0.20 1.41
C ARG A 111 10.98 -1.57 1.68
N THR A 112 10.17 -1.70 2.72
CA THR A 112 9.34 -2.88 3.00
C THR A 112 8.31 -3.05 1.90
N LEU A 113 7.48 -2.02 1.62
CA LEU A 113 6.50 -2.05 0.53
C LEU A 113 7.12 -2.41 -0.82
N LYS A 114 8.25 -1.79 -1.17
CA LYS A 114 8.97 -2.11 -2.41
C LYS A 114 9.42 -3.57 -2.47
N LYS A 115 9.95 -4.12 -1.38
CA LYS A 115 10.36 -5.54 -1.33
C LYS A 115 9.15 -6.45 -1.49
N LEU A 116 8.06 -6.10 -0.80
CA LEU A 116 6.79 -6.81 -0.86
C LEU A 116 6.17 -6.81 -2.26
N SER A 117 6.31 -5.72 -3.02
CA SER A 117 5.80 -5.61 -4.39
C SER A 117 6.71 -6.24 -5.45
N THR A 118 7.92 -6.69 -5.11
CA THR A 118 8.86 -7.27 -6.10
C THR A 118 9.19 -8.73 -5.86
N ASP A 119 9.39 -9.15 -4.61
CA ASP A 119 10.03 -10.43 -4.31
C ASP A 119 9.12 -11.41 -3.58
N ALA A 120 8.05 -10.92 -2.97
CA ALA A 120 7.21 -11.74 -2.12
C ALA A 120 6.16 -12.51 -2.95
N GLN A 121 5.75 -13.66 -2.40
CA GLN A 121 4.75 -14.53 -2.99
C GLN A 121 3.34 -14.05 -2.66
N SER A 122 2.50 -14.03 -3.69
CA SER A 122 1.26 -13.28 -3.68
C SER A 122 0.15 -13.98 -4.43
N PHE A 123 -1.10 -13.58 -4.13
CA PHE A 123 -2.28 -14.07 -4.83
C PHE A 123 -2.21 -13.71 -6.32
N PRO A 124 -2.39 -14.67 -7.25
CA PRO A 124 -1.98 -14.50 -8.64
C PRO A 124 -3.06 -13.94 -9.57
N LEU A 125 -4.29 -13.71 -9.09
CA LEU A 125 -5.39 -13.23 -9.92
C LEU A 125 -5.70 -11.75 -9.63
N PRO A 126 -5.59 -10.88 -10.65
CA PRO A 126 -6.15 -9.53 -10.61
C PRO A 126 -7.67 -9.59 -10.45
N LEU A 127 -8.19 -8.76 -9.54
CA LEU A 127 -9.62 -8.68 -9.23
C LEU A 127 -10.13 -7.26 -9.40
N ILE A 128 -11.36 -7.14 -9.91
CA ILE A 128 -12.15 -5.93 -9.84
C ILE A 128 -13.36 -6.17 -8.93
N PHE A 129 -13.72 -5.17 -8.12
CA PHE A 129 -14.85 -5.26 -7.21
C PHE A 129 -16.03 -4.45 -7.74
N LEU A 130 -17.09 -5.16 -8.16
CA LEU A 130 -18.34 -4.57 -8.65
C LEU A 130 -19.50 -5.10 -7.81
N ASP A 131 -20.36 -4.21 -7.33
CA ASP A 131 -21.50 -4.58 -6.46
C ASP A 131 -21.08 -5.49 -5.28
N ARG A 132 -19.95 -5.13 -4.65
CA ARG A 132 -19.31 -5.88 -3.54
C ARG A 132 -18.87 -7.32 -3.90
N LYS A 133 -18.89 -7.71 -5.17
CA LYS A 133 -18.40 -9.01 -5.67
C LYS A 133 -17.00 -8.89 -6.22
N ALA A 134 -16.16 -9.89 -5.94
CA ALA A 134 -14.83 -10.00 -6.53
C ALA A 134 -14.92 -10.70 -7.89
N LEU A 135 -14.60 -10.00 -8.96
CA LEU A 135 -14.63 -10.53 -10.32
C LEU A 135 -13.21 -10.62 -10.88
N VAL A 136 -12.91 -11.67 -11.63
CA VAL A 136 -11.61 -11.82 -12.29
C VAL A 136 -11.46 -10.77 -13.39
N ASP A 137 -10.40 -9.97 -13.33
CA ASP A 137 -10.08 -8.91 -14.30
C ASP A 137 -8.90 -9.29 -15.20
N LEU A 138 -8.80 -10.58 -15.56
CA LEU A 138 -7.69 -11.11 -16.34
C LEU A 138 -8.18 -11.93 -17.54
N PRO A 139 -7.96 -11.46 -18.79
CA PRO A 139 -8.32 -12.22 -19.99
C PRO A 139 -7.37 -13.40 -20.21
N GLY A 140 -7.90 -14.51 -20.72
CA GLY A 140 -7.13 -15.70 -21.09
C GLY A 140 -6.46 -16.44 -19.93
N GLY A 141 -6.89 -16.19 -18.69
CA GLY A 141 -6.43 -16.90 -17.49
C GLY A 141 -7.11 -18.26 -17.29
N ALA A 142 -6.60 -19.03 -16.32
CA ALA A 142 -7.19 -20.32 -15.92
C ALA A 142 -8.60 -20.17 -15.33
N VAL A 143 -8.87 -19.04 -14.67
CA VAL A 143 -10.21 -18.61 -14.29
C VAL A 143 -10.72 -17.63 -15.35
N PRO A 144 -11.91 -17.86 -15.94
CA PRO A 144 -12.44 -16.98 -16.99
C PRO A 144 -12.60 -15.53 -16.53
N LEU A 145 -12.37 -14.59 -17.44
CA LEU A 145 -12.66 -13.17 -17.24
C LEU A 145 -14.12 -12.97 -16.77
N GLY A 146 -14.33 -12.14 -15.75
CA GLY A 146 -15.64 -11.84 -15.21
C GLY A 146 -16.24 -12.94 -14.32
N ALA A 147 -15.53 -14.05 -14.08
CA ALA A 147 -15.95 -15.04 -13.09
C ALA A 147 -15.93 -14.44 -11.68
N GLU A 148 -16.93 -14.77 -10.87
CA GLU A 148 -17.04 -14.32 -9.47
C GLU A 148 -16.23 -15.24 -8.56
N ILE A 149 -15.26 -14.70 -7.83
CA ILE A 149 -14.53 -15.42 -6.78
C ILE A 149 -15.37 -15.40 -5.51
N THR A 150 -15.77 -16.59 -5.06
CA THR A 150 -16.66 -16.75 -3.90
C THR A 150 -15.91 -17.13 -2.62
N ALA A 151 -14.75 -17.79 -2.72
CA ALA A 151 -13.89 -18.09 -1.60
C ALA A 151 -12.42 -18.27 -2.02
N ILE A 152 -11.50 -17.98 -1.09
CA ILE A 152 -10.07 -18.28 -1.20
C ILE A 152 -9.66 -19.02 0.07
N ASP A 153 -9.05 -20.19 -0.07
CA ASP A 153 -8.60 -21.06 1.02
C ASP A 153 -9.69 -21.36 2.06
N GLY A 154 -10.93 -21.55 1.60
CA GLY A 154 -12.10 -21.80 2.46
C GLY A 154 -12.64 -20.55 3.18
N HIS A 155 -12.02 -19.37 3.00
CA HIS A 155 -12.55 -18.11 3.48
C HIS A 155 -13.48 -17.51 2.43
N LEU A 156 -14.75 -17.30 2.79
CA LEU A 156 -15.72 -16.65 1.91
C LEU A 156 -15.26 -15.22 1.56
N MET A 157 -15.43 -14.83 0.30
CA MET A 157 -15.01 -13.52 -0.19
C MET A 157 -15.59 -12.34 0.61
N PRO A 158 -16.86 -12.34 1.06
CA PRO A 158 -17.37 -11.30 1.96
C PRO A 158 -16.59 -11.17 3.29
N LYS A 159 -16.11 -12.29 3.85
CA LYS A 159 -15.26 -12.28 5.06
C LYS A 159 -13.88 -11.70 4.75
N ILE A 160 -13.28 -12.11 3.63
CA ILE A 160 -12.00 -11.58 3.15
C ILE A 160 -12.07 -10.06 2.96
N ILE A 161 -13.10 -9.57 2.26
CA ILE A 161 -13.35 -8.14 2.04
C ILE A 161 -13.51 -7.43 3.39
N LYS A 162 -14.31 -7.96 4.31
CA LYS A 162 -14.53 -7.36 5.64
C LYS A 162 -13.23 -7.22 6.43
N GLU A 163 -12.33 -8.19 6.34
CA GLU A 163 -11.03 -8.14 7.03
C GLU A 163 -10.04 -7.19 6.36
N MET A 164 -10.20 -6.87 5.06
CA MET A 164 -9.29 -5.99 4.33
C MET A 164 -9.75 -4.52 4.22
N LEU A 165 -11.06 -4.26 4.14
CA LEU A 165 -11.60 -2.90 4.02
C LEU A 165 -11.15 -1.89 5.10
N PRO A 166 -10.83 -2.30 6.34
CA PRO A 166 -10.27 -1.40 7.35
C PRO A 166 -8.87 -0.86 7.04
N TYR A 167 -8.19 -1.40 6.02
CA TYR A 167 -6.88 -0.94 5.58
C TYR A 167 -6.94 -0.11 4.29
N ILE A 168 -8.12 -0.02 3.66
CA ILE A 168 -8.29 0.66 2.39
C ILE A 168 -8.83 2.06 2.60
N ARG A 169 -8.07 3.03 2.10
CA ARG A 169 -8.37 4.46 2.21
C ARG A 169 -9.55 4.90 1.37
N SER A 170 -10.24 5.91 1.88
CA SER A 170 -11.31 6.62 1.17
C SER A 170 -11.52 8.01 1.75
N ASP A 171 -12.05 8.91 0.93
CA ASP A 171 -12.52 10.22 1.36
C ASP A 171 -13.96 10.13 1.91
N GLY A 172 -14.12 10.50 3.17
CA GLY A 172 -15.38 10.47 3.88
C GLY A 172 -15.99 9.08 3.97
N LEU A 173 -17.30 9.00 3.74
CA LEU A 173 -18.08 7.75 3.81
C LEU A 173 -18.18 7.03 2.45
N ASN A 174 -17.29 7.33 1.51
CA ASN A 174 -17.35 6.77 0.16
C ASN A 174 -16.89 5.31 0.13
N GLU A 175 -17.83 4.37 0.17
CA GLU A 175 -17.51 2.94 0.05
C GLU A 175 -17.04 2.55 -1.37
N THR A 176 -17.56 3.21 -2.41
CA THR A 176 -17.21 2.90 -3.80
C THR A 176 -15.71 3.06 -4.07
N MET A 177 -15.09 4.10 -3.52
CA MET A 177 -13.64 4.29 -3.59
C MET A 177 -12.89 3.16 -2.88
N LYS A 178 -13.36 2.68 -1.72
CA LYS A 178 -12.74 1.55 -1.04
C LYS A 178 -12.72 0.29 -1.90
N TYR A 179 -13.84 -0.06 -2.52
CA TYR A 179 -13.88 -1.23 -3.41
C TYR A 179 -13.02 -1.06 -4.67
N ARG A 180 -12.98 0.15 -5.23
CA ARG A 180 -12.12 0.47 -6.37
C ARG A 180 -10.63 0.35 -6.04
N MET A 181 -10.23 0.81 -4.86
CA MET A 181 -8.86 0.72 -4.37
C MET A 181 -8.49 -0.70 -3.93
N LEU A 182 -9.45 -1.44 -3.37
CA LEU A 182 -9.24 -2.83 -2.99
C LEU A 182 -8.82 -3.69 -4.19
N GLY A 183 -9.30 -3.42 -5.41
CA GLY A 183 -8.82 -4.11 -6.61
C GLY A 183 -7.32 -3.95 -6.86
N ASP A 184 -6.81 -2.72 -6.73
CA ASP A 184 -5.39 -2.39 -6.94
C ASP A 184 -4.51 -2.89 -5.78
N GLU A 185 -5.07 -2.97 -4.57
CA GLU A 185 -4.34 -3.27 -3.33
C GLU A 185 -4.65 -4.65 -2.74
N PHE A 186 -5.44 -5.48 -3.44
CA PHE A 186 -5.94 -6.77 -2.95
C PHE A 186 -4.81 -7.69 -2.53
N GLU A 187 -3.81 -7.84 -3.40
CA GLU A 187 -2.67 -8.73 -3.15
C GLU A 187 -1.94 -8.36 -1.87
N LEU A 188 -1.60 -7.08 -1.73
CA LEU A 188 -0.82 -6.58 -0.63
C LEU A 188 -1.56 -6.86 0.68
N HIS A 189 -2.83 -6.46 0.77
CA HIS A 189 -3.63 -6.60 1.97
C HIS A 189 -3.99 -8.06 2.25
N HIS A 190 -4.29 -8.86 1.23
CA HIS A 190 -4.53 -10.29 1.39
C HIS A 190 -3.33 -10.96 2.05
N ARG A 191 -2.11 -10.67 1.59
CA ARG A 191 -0.90 -11.19 2.22
C ARG A 191 -0.72 -10.68 3.65
N LEU A 192 -0.92 -9.39 3.90
CA LEU A 192 -0.69 -8.82 5.23
C LEU A 192 -1.67 -9.39 6.26
N VAL A 193 -2.90 -9.69 5.86
CA VAL A 193 -3.97 -10.21 6.74
C VAL A 193 -3.94 -11.73 6.84
N PHE A 194 -3.84 -12.44 5.72
CA PHE A 194 -3.95 -13.92 5.65
C PHE A 194 -2.61 -14.65 5.55
N GLY A 195 -1.51 -13.92 5.40
CA GLY A 195 -0.15 -14.46 5.29
C GLY A 195 0.26 -14.85 3.87
N GLU A 196 1.50 -15.28 3.73
CA GLU A 196 2.07 -15.80 2.47
C GLU A 196 1.76 -17.28 2.30
N LYS A 197 1.40 -17.69 1.09
CA LYS A 197 1.19 -19.08 0.70
C LYS A 197 1.78 -19.35 -0.67
N LYS A 198 2.14 -20.62 -0.91
CA LYS A 198 2.66 -21.09 -2.21
C LYS A 198 1.56 -21.50 -3.19
N GLU A 199 0.39 -21.85 -2.67
CA GLU A 199 -0.77 -22.30 -3.43
C GLU A 199 -2.02 -21.76 -2.75
N PHE A 200 -3.01 -21.38 -3.56
CA PHE A 200 -4.33 -20.92 -3.15
C PHE A 200 -5.40 -21.85 -3.72
N SER A 201 -6.36 -22.26 -2.89
CA SER A 201 -7.59 -22.90 -3.33
C SER A 201 -8.64 -21.83 -3.60
N VAL A 202 -9.10 -21.72 -4.85
CA VAL A 202 -10.01 -20.65 -5.27
C VAL A 202 -11.34 -21.26 -5.71
N GLU A 203 -12.41 -20.85 -5.06
CA GLU A 203 -13.78 -21.18 -5.46
C GLU A 203 -14.38 -20.03 -6.27
N TYR A 204 -14.93 -20.35 -7.45
CA TYR A 204 -15.49 -19.35 -8.35
C TYR A 204 -16.75 -19.82 -9.07
N ILE A 205 -17.55 -18.86 -9.53
CA ILE A 205 -18.73 -19.08 -10.39
C ILE A 205 -18.47 -18.38 -11.72
N VAL A 206 -18.55 -19.13 -12.82
CA VAL A 206 -18.43 -18.55 -14.17
C VAL A 206 -19.62 -17.65 -14.45
N HIS A 207 -19.42 -16.53 -15.14
CA HIS A 207 -20.51 -15.63 -15.51
C HIS A 207 -21.65 -16.38 -16.21
N GLY A 208 -22.89 -16.19 -15.73
CA GLY A 208 -24.08 -16.88 -16.23
C GLY A 208 -24.27 -18.33 -15.76
N ALA A 209 -23.27 -18.92 -15.10
CA ALA A 209 -23.40 -20.25 -14.51
C ALA A 209 -24.00 -20.20 -13.10
N ARG A 210 -24.52 -21.34 -12.63
CA ARG A 210 -25.02 -21.52 -11.25
C ARG A 210 -24.10 -22.38 -10.39
N GLU A 211 -23.27 -23.21 -11.01
CA GLU A 211 -22.39 -24.14 -10.32
C GLU A 211 -21.09 -23.47 -9.91
N LYS A 212 -20.66 -23.78 -8.67
CA LYS A 212 -19.34 -23.42 -8.17
C LYS A 212 -18.29 -24.38 -8.73
N LYS A 213 -17.13 -23.84 -9.06
CA LYS A 213 -15.92 -24.60 -9.42
C LYS A 213 -14.80 -24.25 -8.46
N THR A 214 -13.89 -25.20 -8.28
CA THR A 214 -12.68 -25.01 -7.47
C THR A 214 -11.45 -25.23 -8.33
N ILE A 215 -10.44 -24.37 -8.17
CA ILE A 215 -9.14 -24.50 -8.81
C ILE A 215 -8.03 -24.24 -7.80
N LYS A 216 -6.88 -24.86 -8.01
CA LYS A 216 -5.64 -24.56 -7.29
C LYS A 216 -4.77 -23.65 -8.14
N LEU A 217 -4.28 -22.57 -7.54
CA LEU A 217 -3.42 -21.60 -8.21
C LEU A 217 -2.13 -21.43 -7.42
N SER A 218 -0.99 -21.58 -8.10
CA SER A 218 0.30 -21.26 -7.51
C SER A 218 0.42 -19.76 -7.27
N SER A 219 1.05 -19.37 -6.16
CA SER A 219 1.43 -17.98 -5.94
C SER A 219 2.41 -17.51 -7.02
N VAL A 220 2.44 -16.21 -7.24
CA VAL A 220 3.43 -15.55 -8.11
C VAL A 220 4.22 -14.54 -7.30
N ASP A 221 5.46 -14.28 -7.70
CA ASP A 221 6.20 -13.17 -7.12
C ASP A 221 5.66 -11.81 -7.64
N GLY A 222 5.99 -10.74 -6.92
CA GLY A 222 5.51 -9.40 -7.27
C GLY A 222 5.92 -8.90 -8.66
N ARG A 223 7.07 -9.34 -9.21
CA ARG A 223 7.47 -9.00 -10.58
C ARG A 223 6.58 -9.67 -11.61
N GLU A 224 6.31 -10.97 -11.44
CA GLU A 224 5.39 -11.70 -12.31
C GLU A 224 3.96 -11.16 -12.18
N LEU A 225 3.51 -10.83 -10.96
CA LEU A 225 2.21 -10.18 -10.78
C LEU A 225 2.13 -8.84 -11.51
N GLY A 226 3.18 -8.02 -11.45
CA GLY A 226 3.24 -6.76 -12.19
C GLY A 226 3.07 -6.96 -13.71
N LYS A 227 3.66 -8.02 -14.28
CA LYS A 227 3.45 -8.39 -15.69
C LYS A 227 2.02 -8.85 -15.96
N ILE A 228 1.42 -9.61 -15.05
CA ILE A 228 0.02 -10.06 -15.14
C ILE A 228 -0.92 -8.85 -15.12
N MET A 229 -0.75 -7.93 -14.17
CA MET A 229 -1.55 -6.71 -14.03
C MET A 229 -1.46 -5.81 -15.27
N ALA A 230 -0.28 -5.71 -15.89
CA ALA A 230 -0.10 -4.94 -17.13
C ALA A 230 -0.95 -5.44 -18.32
N ARG A 231 -1.48 -6.67 -18.25
CA ARG A 231 -2.39 -7.23 -19.27
C ARG A 231 -3.87 -6.93 -19.01
N CYS A 232 -4.23 -6.53 -17.79
CA CYS A 232 -5.62 -6.24 -17.40
C CYS A 232 -6.10 -4.95 -18.07
N HIS A 233 -5.20 -3.98 -18.19
CA HIS A 233 -5.50 -2.70 -18.82
C HIS A 233 -4.90 -2.63 -20.21
N SER A 234 -5.64 -1.98 -21.11
CA SER A 234 -5.19 -1.68 -22.46
C SER A 234 -4.18 -0.53 -22.44
N ILE A 235 -3.00 -0.72 -21.82
CA ILE A 235 -1.89 0.25 -21.96
C ILE A 235 -1.22 -0.02 -23.32
N LYS A 236 -1.96 0.27 -24.40
CA LYS A 236 -1.47 0.26 -25.77
C LYS A 236 -1.32 1.69 -26.35
N GLY A 237 -1.11 2.67 -25.48
CA GLY A 237 -0.85 4.05 -25.90
C GLY A 237 0.34 4.64 -25.17
N LYS A 238 1.24 5.32 -25.91
CA LYS A 238 2.11 6.33 -25.28
C LYS A 238 1.19 7.29 -24.53
N MET A 239 1.43 7.53 -23.23
CA MET A 239 0.79 8.66 -22.56
C MET A 239 1.01 9.87 -23.46
N LYS A 240 -0.07 10.45 -24.00
CA LYS A 240 0.06 11.67 -24.78
C LYS A 240 0.72 12.67 -23.84
N ASN A 241 1.86 13.22 -24.26
CA ASN A 241 2.47 14.34 -23.56
C ASN A 241 1.52 15.53 -23.73
N PHE A 242 0.53 15.63 -22.85
CA PHE A 242 -0.33 16.80 -22.80
C PHE A 242 0.54 17.98 -22.36
N ALA A 243 0.72 18.94 -23.24
CA ALA A 243 1.31 20.22 -22.87
C ALA A 243 0.21 21.06 -22.23
N PHE A 244 0.35 21.34 -20.94
CA PHE A 244 -0.52 22.30 -20.26
C PHE A 244 -0.01 23.71 -20.54
N ARG A 245 -0.88 24.59 -21.03
CA ARG A 245 -0.61 26.02 -21.13
C ARG A 245 -1.70 26.76 -20.38
N LYS A 246 -1.28 27.70 -19.52
CA LYS A 246 -2.20 28.63 -18.84
C LYS A 246 -2.88 29.50 -19.90
N ILE A 247 -4.21 29.43 -19.97
CA ILE A 247 -5.01 30.18 -20.96
C ILE A 247 -5.18 31.64 -20.51
N ASN A 248 -5.33 31.88 -19.21
CA ASN A 248 -5.39 33.21 -18.59
C ASN A 248 -5.13 33.13 -17.07
N ASP A 249 -4.83 34.29 -16.46
CA ASP A 249 -4.58 34.46 -15.02
C ASP A 249 -5.82 34.90 -14.24
N THR A 250 -6.99 34.89 -14.89
CA THR A 250 -8.24 35.33 -14.30
C THR A 250 -9.05 34.13 -13.84
N THR A 251 -9.21 33.99 -12.53
CA THR A 251 -10.28 33.20 -11.93
C THR A 251 -11.60 33.96 -12.08
N ALA A 252 -12.64 33.29 -12.59
CA ALA A 252 -14.00 33.79 -12.63
C ALA A 252 -14.57 34.00 -11.22
#